data_AF-A0A8S9KQL9-F1
#
_entry.id   AF-A0A8S9KQL9-F1
#
_cell.length_a   1.000
_cell.length_b   1.000
_cell.length_c   1.000
_cell.angle_alpha   90.00
_cell.angle_beta   90.00
_cell.angle_gamma   90.00
#
_symmetry.space_group_name_H-M   'P 1'
#
loop_
_entity.id
_entity.type
_entity.pdbx_description
1 polymer ?
#
loop_
_entity_poly.entity_id
_entity_poly.type
_entity_poly.pdbx_seq_one_letter_code
_entity_poly.pdbx_strand_id
1 'polypeptide(L)'
;MNKGYAFVNFTKAEAVSKFKAACNNKPWYCFGSRKILEIAHARIQGKDNLVKHFEQMIYPAEAYSAVSFIPARKGPKSTGLTIMVGKCTQAAISV
;
A
#
# COMPACT_ATOMS: atom_id res chain seq x y z
N MET A 1 -9.28 -5.17 10.49
CA MET A 1 -9.99 -5.80 9.35
C MET A 1 -9.73 -4.97 8.09
N ASN A 2 -9.45 -5.59 6.93
CA ASN A 2 -9.24 -4.85 5.68
C ASN A 2 -10.56 -4.54 4.96
N LYS A 3 -10.58 -3.50 4.11
CA LYS A 3 -11.77 -3.09 3.34
C LYS A 3 -11.91 -3.78 1.97
N GLY A 4 -11.04 -4.74 1.64
CA GLY A 4 -11.06 -5.45 0.36
C GLY A 4 -10.34 -4.76 -0.80
N TYR A 5 -9.65 -3.63 -0.56
CA TYR A 5 -8.83 -2.93 -1.56
C TYR A 5 -7.56 -2.36 -0.92
N ALA A 6 -6.59 -2.00 -1.77
CA ALA A 6 -5.35 -1.35 -1.37
C ALA A 6 -4.88 -0.37 -2.45
N PHE A 7 -4.12 0.65 -2.03
CA PHE A 7 -3.42 1.56 -2.94
C PHE A 7 -1.93 1.21 -2.96
N VAL A 8 -1.35 1.16 -4.16
CA VAL A 8 0.09 0.94 -4.35
C VAL A 8 0.58 1.92 -5.40
N ASN A 9 1.63 2.68 -5.08
CA ASN A 9 2.27 3.61 -6.01
C ASN A 9 3.58 3.02 -6.54
N PHE A 10 3.64 2.74 -7.84
CA PHE A 10 4.83 2.26 -8.52
C PHE A 10 5.74 3.44 -8.92
N THR A 11 7.05 3.19 -9.04
CA THR A 11 8.02 4.19 -9.51
C THR A 11 8.11 4.30 -11.02
N LYS A 12 7.65 3.28 -11.75
CA LYS A 12 7.66 3.22 -13.22
C LYS A 12 6.34 2.69 -13.74
N ALA A 13 5.80 3.33 -14.78
CA ALA A 13 4.54 2.90 -15.41
C ALA A 13 4.63 1.48 -16.00
N GLU A 14 5.79 1.11 -16.57
CA GLU A 14 6.04 -0.24 -17.10
C GLU A 14 5.85 -1.34 -16.04
N ALA A 15 6.21 -1.06 -14.79
CA ALA A 15 6.03 -2.00 -13.69
C ALA A 15 4.54 -2.24 -13.39
N VAL A 16 3.69 -1.22 -13.56
CA VAL A 16 2.23 -1.35 -13.43
C VAL A 16 1.69 -2.28 -14.50
N SER A 17 2.12 -2.11 -15.77
CA SER A 17 1.69 -2.96 -16.88
C SER A 17 2.06 -4.43 -16.66
N LYS A 18 3.31 -4.69 -16.24
CA LYS A 18 3.77 -6.06 -15.91
C LYS A 18 3.00 -6.66 -14.74
N PHE A 19 2.77 -5.88 -13.67
CA PHE A 19 2.00 -6.32 -12.51
C PHE A 19 0.54 -6.63 -12.87
N LYS A 20 -0.09 -5.77 -13.67
CA LYS A 20 -1.46 -5.97 -14.14
C LYS A 20 -1.57 -7.22 -15.01
N ALA A 21 -0.65 -7.43 -15.95
CA ALA A 21 -0.64 -8.64 -16.78
C ALA A 21 -0.48 -9.93 -15.96
N ALA A 22 0.36 -9.90 -14.91
CA ALA A 22 0.62 -11.07 -14.08
C ALA A 22 -0.52 -11.38 -13.09
N CYS A 23 -1.15 -10.36 -12.51
CA CYS A 23 -2.00 -10.52 -11.33
C CYS A 23 -3.49 -10.22 -11.57
N ASN A 24 -3.83 -9.38 -12.55
CA ASN A 24 -5.23 -8.98 -12.78
C ASN A 24 -6.09 -10.17 -13.22
N ASN A 25 -7.33 -10.21 -12.75
CA ASN A 25 -8.30 -11.29 -13.01
C ASN A 25 -7.81 -12.68 -12.57
N LYS A 26 -6.88 -12.75 -11.61
CA LYS A 26 -6.44 -14.00 -10.98
C LYS A 26 -7.14 -14.17 -9.62
N PRO A 27 -7.49 -15.41 -9.24
CA PRO A 27 -8.09 -15.65 -7.94
C PRO A 27 -7.09 -15.42 -6.81
N TRP A 28 -7.61 -15.03 -5.65
CA TRP A 28 -6.84 -14.90 -4.42
C TRP A 28 -6.76 -16.25 -3.71
N TYR A 29 -5.66 -16.98 -3.91
CA TYR A 29 -5.53 -18.37 -3.45
C TYR A 29 -5.37 -18.55 -1.93
N CYS A 30 -5.28 -17.47 -1.14
CA CYS A 30 -5.10 -17.60 0.31
C CYS A 30 -6.44 -17.73 1.04
N PHE A 31 -6.44 -18.45 2.17
CA PHE A 31 -7.57 -18.55 3.10
C PHE A 31 -8.87 -19.10 2.49
N GLY A 32 -8.78 -19.93 1.44
CA GLY A 32 -9.96 -20.47 0.75
C GLY A 32 -10.83 -19.39 0.08
N SER A 33 -10.25 -18.23 -0.22
CA SER A 33 -11.00 -17.11 -0.80
C SER A 33 -11.44 -17.42 -2.24
N ARG A 34 -12.67 -17.04 -2.56
CA ARG A 34 -13.20 -17.03 -3.94
C ARG A 34 -13.02 -15.67 -4.63
N LYS A 35 -12.34 -14.72 -3.99
CA LYS A 35 -12.13 -13.37 -4.54
C LYS A 35 -11.25 -13.45 -5.78
N ILE A 36 -11.57 -12.61 -6.78
CA ILE A 36 -10.75 -12.39 -7.97
C ILE A 36 -10.12 -11.00 -7.83
N LEU A 37 -8.81 -10.89 -8.06
CA LEU A 37 -8.07 -9.64 -7.94
C LEU A 37 -8.32 -8.75 -9.15
N GLU A 38 -8.73 -7.51 -8.90
CA GLU A 38 -8.90 -6.47 -9.92
C GLU A 38 -7.94 -5.31 -9.67
N ILE A 39 -7.37 -4.77 -10.75
CA ILE A 39 -6.44 -3.64 -10.74
C ILE A 39 -6.97 -2.54 -11.66
N ALA A 40 -7.34 -1.42 -11.03
CA ALA A 40 -7.78 -0.20 -11.69
C ALA A 40 -6.89 0.99 -11.30
N HIS A 41 -6.97 2.07 -12.07
CA HIS A 41 -6.29 3.31 -11.73
C HIS A 41 -6.98 3.98 -10.53
N ALA A 42 -6.19 4.39 -9.54
CA ALA A 42 -6.69 5.17 -8.41
C ALA A 42 -7.07 6.58 -8.85
N ARG A 43 -8.09 7.17 -8.21
CA ARG A 43 -8.46 8.58 -8.42
C ARG A 43 -7.33 9.55 -8.06
N ILE A 44 -6.60 9.26 -6.99
CA ILE A 44 -5.43 10.03 -6.56
C ILE A 44 -4.19 9.34 -7.13
N GLN A 45 -3.43 10.06 -7.96
CA GLN A 45 -2.23 9.57 -8.64
C GLN A 45 -0.98 10.26 -8.10
N GLY A 46 0.12 9.50 -8.00
CA GLY A 46 1.42 9.97 -7.56
C GLY A 46 1.66 9.86 -6.05
N LYS A 47 2.93 9.60 -5.69
CA LYS A 47 3.35 9.41 -4.29
C LYS A 47 3.02 10.62 -3.41
N ASP A 48 3.38 11.83 -3.84
CA ASP A 48 3.25 13.02 -3.00
C ASP A 48 1.78 13.36 -2.73
N ASN A 49 0.91 13.19 -3.73
CA ASN A 49 -0.52 13.37 -3.58
C ASN A 49 -1.14 12.33 -2.63
N LEU A 50 -0.69 11.08 -2.69
CA LEU A 50 -1.13 10.03 -1.74
C LEU A 50 -0.65 10.34 -0.33
N VAL A 51 0.62 10.74 -0.15
CA VAL A 51 1.15 11.12 1.17
C VAL A 51 0.33 12.27 1.75
N LYS A 52 0.12 13.35 0.99
CA LYS A 52 -0.69 14.49 1.41
C LYS A 52 -2.14 14.11 1.75
N HIS A 53 -2.72 13.16 1.02
CA HIS A 53 -4.06 12.68 1.31
C HIS A 53 -4.13 11.87 2.62
N PHE A 54 -3.15 11.00 2.85
CA PHE A 54 -3.14 10.09 4.00
C PHE A 54 -2.53 10.70 5.27
N GLU A 55 -1.74 11.78 5.18
CA GLU A 55 -1.11 12.42 6.36
C GLU A 55 -2.14 12.93 7.38
N GLN A 56 -3.33 13.29 6.89
CA GLN A 56 -4.43 13.80 7.72
C GLN A 56 -5.32 12.69 8.29
N MET A 57 -5.08 11.43 7.90
CA MET A 57 -5.84 10.29 8.44
C MET A 57 -5.34 9.88 9.82
N ILE A 58 -6.28 9.41 10.63
CA ILE A 58 -6.02 8.84 11.95
C ILE A 58 -6.25 7.33 11.87
N TYR A 59 -5.24 6.57 12.27
CA TYR A 59 -5.24 5.11 12.29
C TYR A 59 -5.31 4.59 13.73
N PRO A 60 -5.99 3.45 13.95
CA PRO A 60 -6.12 2.88 15.28
C PRO A 60 -4.80 2.32 15.82
N ALA A 61 -3.92 1.83 14.93
CA ALA A 61 -2.58 1.33 15.25
C ALA A 61 -1.66 1.48 14.03
N GLU A 62 -0.34 1.45 14.25
CA GLU A 62 0.67 1.53 13.19
C GLU A 62 0.45 0.47 12.11
N ALA A 63 0.10 -0.76 12.48
CA ALA A 63 -0.18 -1.86 11.55
C ALA A 63 -1.28 -1.56 10.51
N TYR A 64 -2.10 -0.53 10.72
CA TYR A 64 -3.15 -0.09 9.80
C TYR A 64 -2.78 1.16 8.98
N SER A 65 -1.65 1.79 9.26
CA SER A 65 -1.30 3.09 8.67
C SER A 65 -0.84 2.94 7.22
N ALA A 66 -1.02 4.01 6.45
CA ALA A 66 -0.39 4.12 5.15
C ALA A 66 1.14 4.19 5.33
N VAL A 67 1.88 3.64 4.36
CA VAL A 67 3.33 3.54 4.43
C VAL A 67 3.98 4.09 3.17
N SER A 68 5.07 4.83 3.36
CA SER A 68 5.93 5.37 2.30
C SER A 68 7.35 4.84 2.49
N PHE A 69 8.01 4.46 1.40
CA PHE A 69 9.35 3.89 1.43
C PHE A 69 10.39 4.86 0.85
N ILE A 70 11.55 4.96 1.52
CA ILE A 70 12.71 5.72 1.08
C ILE A 70 13.98 4.87 1.24
N PRO A 71 14.60 4.41 0.14
CA PRO A 71 14.13 4.48 -1.24
C PRO A 71 12.90 3.57 -1.49
N ALA A 72 12.29 3.68 -2.67
CA ALA A 72 11.21 2.79 -3.06
C ALA A 72 11.64 1.32 -3.02
N ARG A 73 10.82 0.45 -2.42
CA ARG A 73 11.14 -0.98 -2.31
C ARG A 73 11.06 -1.69 -3.67
N LYS A 74 12.09 -2.50 -3.96
CA LYS A 74 12.14 -3.39 -5.13
C LYS A 74 11.72 -4.83 -4.83
N GLY A 75 11.46 -5.15 -3.55
CA GLY A 75 11.09 -6.49 -3.10
C GLY A 75 11.32 -6.67 -1.60
N PRO A 76 11.07 -7.88 -1.06
CA PRO A 76 11.14 -8.17 0.38
C PRO A 76 12.52 -7.93 1.01
N LYS A 77 13.60 -8.12 0.23
CA LYS A 77 14.99 -7.93 0.69
C LYS A 77 15.49 -6.49 0.61
N SER A 78 14.63 -5.54 0.22
CA SER A 78 15.01 -4.13 0.08
C SER A 78 15.20 -3.50 1.46
N THR A 79 16.43 -3.12 1.80
CA THR A 79 16.75 -2.30 2.98
C THR A 79 16.44 -0.84 2.68
N GLY A 80 15.64 -0.19 3.53
CA GLY A 80 15.24 1.21 3.37
C GLY A 80 14.35 1.67 4.52
N LEU A 81 14.19 2.99 4.64
CA LEU A 81 13.32 3.59 5.65
C LEU A 81 11.87 3.36 5.27
N THR A 82 11.08 2.92 6.25
CA THR A 82 9.62 2.88 6.17
C THR A 82 9.07 4.02 7.01
N ILE A 83 8.33 4.91 6.38
CA ILE A 83 7.71 6.07 7.01
C ILE A 83 6.22 5.81 7.12
N MET A 84 5.71 5.86 8.35
CA MET A 84 4.28 5.83 8.61
C MET A 84 3.67 7.18 8.22
N VAL A 85 2.62 7.14 7.40
CA VAL A 85 1.90 8.33 6.94
C VAL A 85 0.57 8.38 7.67
N GLY A 86 0.28 9.53 8.28
CA GLY A 86 -0.89 9.74 9.12
C GLY A 86 -0.55 9.72 10.60
N LYS A 87 -1.58 9.87 11.43
CA LYS A 87 -1.46 9.85 12.91
C LYS A 87 -1.99 8.53 13.45
N CYS A 88 -1.35 7.98 14.47
CA CYS A 88 -1.82 6.80 15.17
C CYS A 88 -2.43 7.20 16.51
N THR A 89 -3.59 6.63 16.87
CA THR A 89 -4.21 6.87 18.19
C THR A 89 -3.53 6.10 19.31
N GLN A 90 -2.88 4.98 19.00
CA GLN A 90 -2.10 4.23 19.97
C GLN A 90 -0.78 4.99 20.18
N ALA A 91 -0.54 5.43 21.41
CA ALA A 91 0.70 6.10 21.79
C ALA A 91 1.89 5.19 21.43
N ALA A 92 2.92 5.79 20.83
CA ALA A 92 4.21 5.11 20.64
C ALA A 92 4.65 4.59 22.01
N ILE A 93 4.74 3.27 22.15
CA ILE A 93 5.39 2.69 23.32
C ILE A 93 6.87 3.02 23.13
N SER A 94 7.33 4.07 23.81
CA SER A 94 8.76 4.28 24.03
C SER A 94 9.26 3.11 24.87
N VAL A 95 10.01 2.21 24.25
CA VAL A 95 10.91 1.28 24.96
C VAL A 95 12.30 1.89 24.95
#